data_AF-A0A351SHB0-F1
#
_entry.id   AF-A0A351SHB0-F1
#
_cell.length_a   1.000
_cell.length_b   1.000
_cell.length_c   1.000
_cell.angle_alpha   90.00
_cell.angle_beta   90.00
_cell.angle_gamma   90.00
#
_symmetry.space_group_name_H-M   'P 1'
#
loop_
_entity.id
_entity.type
_entity.pdbx_description
1 polymer ?
#
loop_
_entity_poly.entity_id
_entity_poly.type
_entity_poly.pdbx_seq_one_letter_code
_entity_poly.pdbx_strand_id
1 'polypeptide(L)'
;MIRNFKDGDIVTSGTQFLEGKAATANGVYHRLRMFAGEYFLNVLDGTPWFQSILGKNPDGVAETAVKQRILTAPDVLNITQFRFERLGRERKIQIEA
;
A
#
# COMPACT_ATOMS: atom_id res chain seq x y z
N MET A 1 -9.45 6.12 10.34
CA MET A 1 -9.44 7.60 10.25
C MET A 1 -8.15 8.02 9.59
N ILE A 2 -8.21 8.69 8.44
CA ILE A 2 -7.04 9.08 7.64
C ILE A 2 -7.01 10.61 7.54
N ARG A 3 -5.87 11.23 7.85
CA ARG A 3 -5.73 12.69 7.89
C ARG A 3 -5.78 13.28 6.47
N ASN A 4 -6.44 14.42 6.35
CA ASN A 4 -6.39 15.23 5.14
C ASN A 4 -5.12 16.08 5.14
N PHE A 5 -4.47 16.17 3.98
CA PHE A 5 -3.27 16.98 3.76
C PHE A 5 -3.50 17.97 2.62
N LYS A 6 -2.99 19.19 2.77
CA LYS A 6 -3.02 20.21 1.73
C LYS A 6 -1.62 20.81 1.61
N ASP A 7 -1.06 20.78 0.41
CA ASP A 7 0.29 21.29 0.12
C ASP A 7 1.39 20.70 1.03
N GLY A 8 1.20 19.46 1.49
CA GLY A 8 2.12 18.75 2.39
C GLY A 8 1.82 18.91 3.89
N ASP A 9 0.97 19.87 4.27
CA ASP A 9 0.61 20.13 5.66
C ASP A 9 -0.68 19.42 6.07
N ILE A 10 -0.75 19.03 7.35
CA ILE A 10 -1.96 18.43 7.93
C ILE A 10 -3.04 19.51 8.04
N VAL A 11 -4.23 19.21 7.54
CA VAL A 11 -5.40 20.07 7.72
C VAL A 11 -5.89 19.99 9.17
N THR A 12 -5.84 21.12 9.88
CA THR A 12 -6.19 21.21 11.32
C THR A 12 -7.55 21.86 11.59
N SER A 13 -8.24 22.37 10.57
CA SER A 13 -9.56 23.00 10.67
C SER A 13 -10.46 22.63 9.49
N GLY A 14 -11.78 22.64 9.68
CA GLY A 14 -12.73 22.21 8.64
C GLY A 14 -12.70 20.69 8.44
N THR A 15 -12.61 20.23 7.20
CA THR A 15 -12.55 18.78 6.88
C THR A 15 -11.16 18.21 7.12
N GLN A 16 -10.91 17.77 8.36
CA GLN A 16 -9.62 17.28 8.82
C GLN A 16 -9.28 15.84 8.39
N PHE A 17 -10.28 15.09 7.92
CA PHE A 17 -10.13 13.68 7.57
C PHE A 17 -10.59 13.43 6.15
N LEU A 18 -9.90 12.51 5.47
CA LEU A 18 -10.35 12.00 4.19
C LEU A 18 -11.50 11.02 4.41
N GLU A 19 -12.42 11.00 3.45
CA GLU A 19 -13.59 10.12 3.45
C GLU A 19 -13.72 9.39 2.11
N GLY A 20 -14.50 8.31 2.11
CA GLY A 20 -14.81 7.52 0.93
C GLY A 20 -13.56 7.06 0.16
N LYS A 21 -13.61 7.19 -1.17
CA LYS A 21 -12.56 6.69 -2.08
C LYS A 21 -11.17 7.25 -1.79
N ALA A 22 -11.07 8.52 -1.40
CA ALA A 22 -9.79 9.17 -1.11
C ALA A 22 -9.16 8.61 0.18
N ALA A 23 -9.99 8.29 1.18
CA ALA A 23 -9.53 7.60 2.38
C ALA A 23 -9.05 6.19 2.03
N THR A 24 -9.84 5.40 1.31
CA THR A 24 -9.47 4.04 0.90
C THR A 24 -8.14 4.02 0.14
N ALA A 25 -7.96 4.90 -0.85
CA ALA A 25 -6.72 4.99 -1.62
C ALA A 25 -5.50 5.31 -0.74
N ASN A 26 -5.61 6.27 0.19
CA ASN A 26 -4.53 6.56 1.13
C ASN A 26 -4.28 5.42 2.12
N GLY A 27 -5.34 4.71 2.54
CA GLY A 27 -5.22 3.53 3.40
C GLY A 27 -4.41 2.43 2.72
N VAL A 28 -4.69 2.16 1.44
CA VAL A 28 -3.91 1.22 0.62
C VAL A 28 -2.46 1.70 0.49
N TYR A 29 -2.25 2.98 0.16
CA TYR A 29 -0.91 3.56 0.02
C TYR A 29 -0.07 3.42 1.29
N HIS A 30 -0.62 3.77 2.46
CA HIS A 30 0.08 3.61 3.74
C HIS A 30 0.33 2.15 4.08
N ARG A 31 -0.62 1.25 3.80
CA ARG A 31 -0.43 -0.19 4.01
C ARG A 31 0.70 -0.75 3.16
N LEU A 32 0.85 -0.29 1.92
CA LEU A 32 1.95 -0.65 1.03
C LEU A 32 3.28 -0.07 1.50
N ARG A 33 3.30 1.12 2.11
CA ARG A 33 4.52 1.73 2.64
C ARG A 33 5.03 1.11 3.95
N MET A 34 4.15 0.59 4.79
CA MET A 34 4.55 -0.06 6.04
C MET A 34 5.25 -1.39 5.76
N PHE A 35 6.44 -1.59 6.30
CA PHE A 35 7.20 -2.83 6.17
C PHE A 35 6.71 -3.87 7.19
N ALA A 36 6.73 -5.14 6.79
CA ALA A 36 6.51 -6.25 7.72
C ALA A 36 7.53 -6.18 8.87
N GLY A 37 7.05 -6.13 10.11
CA GLY A 37 7.89 -6.00 11.32
C GLY A 37 8.12 -4.57 11.80
N GLU A 38 7.67 -3.55 11.07
CA GLU A 38 7.85 -2.14 11.47
C GLU A 38 6.94 -1.73 12.64
N TYR A 39 5.75 -2.31 12.73
CA TYR A 39 4.76 -1.95 13.73
C TYR A 39 5.00 -2.67 15.06
N PHE A 40 5.46 -1.93 16.08
CA PHE A 40 5.86 -2.51 17.38
C PHE A 40 4.74 -3.31 18.08
N LEU A 41 3.48 -2.90 17.95
CA LEU A 41 2.36 -3.57 18.61
C LEU A 41 2.00 -4.89 17.91
N ASN A 42 2.28 -4.99 16.61
CA ASN A 42 2.06 -6.21 15.83
C ASN A 42 3.12 -6.33 14.72
N VAL A 43 4.22 -7.00 15.05
CA VAL A 43 5.34 -7.23 14.12
C VAL A 43 5.01 -8.16 12.96
N LEU A 44 3.86 -8.84 13.00
CA LEU A 44 3.39 -9.66 11.88
C LEU A 44 2.68 -8.83 10.80
N ASP A 45 2.30 -7.58 11.09
CA ASP A 45 1.69 -6.69 10.11
C ASP A 45 2.74 -5.94 9.30
N GLY A 46 2.34 -5.54 8.08
CA GLY A 46 3.12 -4.82 7.10
C GLY A 46 3.18 -5.51 5.74
N THR A 47 3.77 -4.84 4.77
CA THR A 47 4.02 -5.38 3.44
C THR A 47 5.32 -6.18 3.46
N PRO A 48 5.33 -7.45 2.98
CA PRO A 48 6.49 -8.33 3.05
C PRO A 48 7.53 -7.99 1.96
N TRP A 49 7.97 -6.72 1.90
CA TRP A 49 8.87 -6.22 0.86
C TRP A 49 10.15 -7.03 0.78
N PHE A 50 10.78 -7.32 1.92
CA PHE A 50 12.06 -8.06 1.93
C PHE A 50 11.88 -9.57 1.95
N GLN A 51 10.73 -10.05 2.42
CA GLN A 51 10.48 -11.47 2.60
C GLN A 51 10.05 -12.15 1.29
N SER A 52 9.19 -11.51 0.49
CA SER A 52 8.61 -12.18 -0.69
C SER A 52 8.44 -11.31 -1.95
N ILE A 53 8.67 -9.99 -1.89
CA ILE A 53 8.42 -9.10 -3.03
C ILE A 53 9.72 -8.66 -3.74
N LEU A 54 10.63 -8.03 -3.00
CA LEU A 54 11.91 -7.54 -3.51
C LEU A 54 12.94 -8.67 -3.63
N GLY A 55 14.10 -8.36 -4.20
CA GLY A 55 15.18 -9.33 -4.38
C GLY A 55 14.94 -10.27 -5.55
N LYS A 56 15.34 -11.54 -5.40
CA LYS A 56 15.28 -12.58 -6.46
C LYS A 56 13.98 -13.40 -6.44
N ASN A 57 12.94 -12.91 -5.78
CA ASN A 57 11.65 -13.58 -5.75
C ASN A 57 10.98 -13.58 -7.14
N PRO A 58 10.29 -14.66 -7.54
CA PRO A 58 9.53 -14.70 -8.78
C PRO A 58 8.46 -13.60 -8.82
N ASP A 59 8.24 -13.00 -9.99
CA ASP A 59 7.29 -11.89 -10.12
C ASP A 59 5.86 -12.28 -9.75
N GLY A 60 5.41 -13.51 -10.07
CA GLY A 60 4.07 -13.96 -9.66
C GLY A 60 3.88 -14.03 -8.14
N VAL A 61 4.94 -14.31 -7.37
CA VAL A 61 4.88 -14.32 -5.89
C VAL A 61 4.79 -12.88 -5.37
N ALA A 62 5.64 -12.00 -5.91
CA ALA A 62 5.65 -10.58 -5.59
C ALA A 62 4.30 -9.91 -5.91
N GLU A 63 3.78 -10.17 -7.11
CA GLU A 63 2.49 -9.70 -7.59
C GLU A 63 1.35 -10.15 -6.67
N THR A 64 1.31 -11.45 -6.34
CA THR A 64 0.29 -12.01 -5.45
C THR A 64 0.34 -11.39 -4.06
N ALA A 65 1.54 -11.21 -3.50
CA ALA A 65 1.71 -10.60 -2.18
C ALA A 65 1.21 -9.15 -2.13
N VAL A 66 1.53 -8.35 -3.15
CA VAL A 66 1.03 -6.97 -3.28
C VAL A 66 -0.49 -6.96 -3.44
N LYS A 67 -1.04 -7.81 -4.32
CA LYS A 67 -2.49 -7.89 -4.58
C LYS A 67 -3.26 -8.26 -3.31
N GLN A 68 -2.77 -9.23 -2.54
CA GLN A 68 -3.36 -9.61 -1.25
C GLN A 68 -3.27 -8.48 -0.23
N ARG A 69 -2.17 -7.71 -0.20
CA ARG A 69 -2.04 -6.55 0.70
C ARG A 69 -3.09 -5.47 0.41
N ILE A 70 -3.40 -5.24 -0.86
CA ILE A 70 -4.44 -4.29 -1.31
C ILE A 70 -5.84 -4.84 -0.99
N LEU A 71 -6.14 -6.10 -1.33
CA LEU A 71 -7.44 -6.72 -1.08
C LEU A 71 -7.81 -6.80 0.41
N THR A 72 -6.81 -6.98 1.28
CA THR A 72 -7.01 -7.01 2.74
C THR A 72 -6.96 -5.62 3.39
N ALA A 73 -6.83 -4.55 2.60
CA ALA A 73 -6.94 -3.20 3.12
C ALA A 73 -8.39 -2.88 3.51
N PRO A 74 -8.61 -2.13 4.60
CA PRO A 74 -9.94 -1.65 4.94
C PRO A 74 -10.59 -0.91 3.78
N ASP A 75 -11.90 -1.11 3.62
CA ASP A 75 -12.75 -0.47 2.61
C ASP A 75 -12.46 -0.86 1.15
N VAL A 76 -11.56 -1.81 0.90
CA VAL A 76 -11.37 -2.41 -0.43
C VAL A 76 -12.30 -3.62 -0.59
N LEU A 77 -13.19 -3.55 -1.57
CA LEU A 77 -14.16 -4.64 -1.84
C LEU A 77 -13.64 -5.63 -2.88
N ASN A 78 -13.06 -5.12 -3.96
CA ASN A 78 -12.47 -5.93 -5.03
C ASN A 78 -11.40 -5.14 -5.79
N ILE A 79 -10.65 -5.83 -6.65
CA ILE A 79 -9.74 -5.23 -7.62
C ILE A 79 -10.24 -5.64 -9.00
N THR A 80 -10.71 -4.68 -9.79
CA THR A 80 -11.26 -4.92 -11.14
C THR A 80 -10.17 -5.02 -12.20
N GLN A 81 -9.05 -4.33 -12.01
CA GLN A 81 -7.89 -4.38 -12.87
C GLN A 81 -6.63 -4.33 -12.01
N PHE A 82 -5.61 -5.10 -12.39
CA PHE A 82 -4.33 -5.09 -11.69
C PHE A 82 -3.19 -5.25 -12.67
N ARG A 83 -2.16 -4.41 -12.55
CA ARG A 83 -0.90 -4.51 -13.29
C ARG A 83 0.26 -4.42 -12.31
N PHE A 84 1.20 -5.33 -12.44
CA PHE A 84 2.46 -5.33 -11.72
C PHE A 84 3.60 -5.41 -12.72
N GLU A 85 4.57 -4.51 -12.60
CA GLU A 85 5.73 -4.48 -13.48
C GLU A 85 7.01 -4.23 -12.68
N ARG A 86 8.01 -5.09 -12.89
CA ARG A 86 9.34 -4.93 -12.31
C ARG A 86 10.27 -4.26 -13.33
N LEU A 87 10.55 -2.99 -13.10
CA LEU A 87 11.49 -2.19 -13.91
C LEU A 87 12.91 -2.37 -13.36
N GLY A 88 13.54 -3.50 -13.71
CA GLY A 88 14.84 -3.90 -13.14
C GLY A 88 15.98 -2.91 -13.38
N ARG A 89 16.00 -2.20 -14.51
CA ARG A 89 17.02 -1.18 -14.82
C ARG A 89 16.90 0.07 -13.93
N GLU A 90 15.67 0.44 -13.58
CA GLU A 90 15.37 1.61 -12.75
C GLU A 90 15.33 1.27 -11.25
N ARG A 91 15.40 -0.02 -10.90
CA ARG A 91 15.20 -0.54 -9.55
C ARG A 91 13.85 -0.11 -8.96
N LYS A 92 12.80 -0.18 -9.79
CA LYS A 92 11.42 0.16 -9.41
C LYS A 92 10.49 -1.01 -9.62
N ILE A 93 9.42 -1.01 -8.83
CA ILE A 93 8.22 -1.81 -9.07
C ILE A 93 7.09 -0.81 -9.30
N GLN A 94 6.36 -0.97 -10.40
CA GLN A 94 5.18 -0.20 -10.72
C GLN A 94 3.93 -1.06 -10.52
N ILE A 95 2.93 -0.48 -9.88
CA ILE A 95 1.66 -1.14 -9.55
C ILE A 95 0.52 -0.22 -9.98
N GLU A 96 -0.44 -0.77 -10.72
CA GLU A 96 -1.70 -0.10 -11.08
C GLU A 96 -2.86 -0.99 -10.63
N ALA A 97 -3.81 -0.44 -9.86
CA ALA A 97 -4.91 -1.17 -9.23
C ALA A 97 -6.16 -0.30 -9.10
#